data_AF-A0A2N2ETH0-F1
#
_entry.id   AF-A0A2N2ETH0-F1
#
_cell.length_a   1.000
_cell.length_b   1.000
_cell.length_c   1.000
_cell.angle_alpha   90.00
_cell.angle_beta   90.00
_cell.angle_gamma   90.00
#
_symmetry.space_group_name_H-M   'P 1'
#
loop_
_entity.id
_entity.type
_entity.pdbx_description
1 polymer ?
#
loop_
_entity_poly.entity_id
_entity_poly.type
_entity_poly.pdbx_seq_one_letter_code
_entity_poly.pdbx_strand_id
1 'polypeptide(L)'
;MSDLKFELEKTLNKKLDMVNLRLMNTVFQKEIIDADGRIYCGDEYKADEFEMLTISKYQRLNEERKSIIEDALATGGFYNL
;
A
#
# COMPACT_ATOMS: atom_id res chain seq x y z
N MET A 1 -16.96 7.38 -10.67
CA MET A 1 -15.62 7.04 -11.21
C MET A 1 -15.06 8.32 -11.82
N SER A 2 -13.80 8.67 -11.58
CA SER A 2 -13.23 9.95 -12.01
C SER A 2 -12.96 9.96 -13.52
N ASP A 3 -13.25 11.10 -14.17
CA ASP A 3 -12.97 11.34 -15.59
C ASP A 3 -11.50 11.08 -15.95
N LEU A 4 -10.56 11.37 -15.02
CA LEU A 4 -9.13 11.15 -15.22
C LEU A 4 -8.77 9.69 -15.54
N LYS A 5 -9.43 8.73 -14.87
CA LYS A 5 -9.15 7.30 -15.08
C LYS A 5 -9.45 6.91 -16.53
N PHE A 6 -10.62 7.28 -17.03
CA PHE A 6 -11.05 6.89 -18.38
C PHE A 6 -10.20 7.52 -19.47
N GLU A 7 -9.77 8.78 -19.28
CA GLU A 7 -8.85 9.43 -20.21
C GLU A 7 -7.49 8.72 -20.24
N LEU A 8 -6.93 8.34 -19.09
CA LEU A 8 -5.69 7.58 -19.04
C LEU A 8 -5.81 6.18 -19.67
N GLU A 9 -6.90 5.46 -19.40
CA GLU A 9 -7.14 4.14 -20.01
C GLU A 9 -7.21 4.24 -21.55
N LYS A 10 -7.87 5.29 -22.06
CA LYS A 10 -7.96 5.56 -23.49
C LYS A 10 -6.61 5.90 -24.10
N THR A 11 -5.82 6.77 -23.45
CA THR A 11 -4.47 7.14 -23.92
C THR A 11 -3.51 5.95 -23.91
N LEU A 12 -3.57 5.10 -22.88
CA LEU A 12 -2.69 3.95 -22.72
C LEU A 12 -3.17 2.70 -23.47
N ASN A 13 -4.42 2.71 -23.98
CA ASN A 13 -5.13 1.58 -24.57
C ASN A 13 -5.06 0.31 -23.68
N LYS A 14 -5.17 0.51 -22.36
CA LYS A 14 -5.09 -0.55 -21.33
C LYS A 14 -6.03 -0.20 -20.18
N LYS A 15 -6.60 -1.23 -19.55
CA LYS A 15 -7.33 -1.05 -18.29
C LYS A 15 -6.36 -0.59 -17.19
N LEU A 16 -6.82 0.34 -16.37
CA LEU A 16 -6.03 0.96 -15.32
C LEU A 16 -6.76 0.82 -13.98
N ASP A 17 -6.03 0.38 -12.97
CA ASP A 17 -6.45 0.53 -11.58
C ASP A 17 -5.74 1.75 -10.98
N MET A 18 -6.50 2.62 -10.32
CA MET A 18 -6.01 3.87 -9.75
C MET A 18 -6.44 3.95 -8.29
N VAL A 19 -5.47 4.12 -7.41
CA VAL A 19 -5.69 4.27 -5.98
C VAL A 19 -5.04 5.57 -5.50
N ASN A 20 -5.72 6.25 -4.58
CA ASN A 20 -5.09 7.32 -3.82
C ASN A 20 -4.40 6.72 -2.61
N LEU A 21 -3.07 6.65 -2.64
CA LEU A 21 -2.28 6.03 -1.57
C LEU A 21 -2.57 6.62 -0.19
N ARG A 22 -2.95 7.90 -0.07
CA ARG A 22 -3.28 8.55 1.21
C ARG A 22 -4.54 7.97 1.87
N LEU A 23 -5.41 7.33 1.10
CA LEU A 23 -6.65 6.71 1.57
C LEU A 23 -6.53 5.19 1.77
N MET A 24 -5.42 4.59 1.34
CA MET A 24 -5.19 3.16 1.48
C MET A 24 -4.75 2.81 2.89
N ASN A 25 -4.95 1.55 3.29
CA ASN A 25 -4.49 1.08 4.59
C ASN A 25 -2.96 0.94 4.63
N THR A 26 -2.41 0.91 5.84
CA THR A 26 -0.96 0.86 6.09
C THR A 26 -0.27 -0.35 5.45
N VAL A 27 -0.94 -1.51 5.39
CA VAL A 27 -0.37 -2.71 4.76
C VAL A 27 -0.19 -2.49 3.26
N PHE A 28 -1.23 -1.99 2.57
CA PHE A 28 -1.16 -1.70 1.14
C PHE A 28 -0.15 -0.59 0.83
N GLN A 29 -0.10 0.46 1.65
CA GLN A 29 0.90 1.52 1.51
C GLN A 29 2.32 0.96 1.62
N LYS A 30 2.56 0.05 2.59
CA LYS A 30 3.86 -0.63 2.75
C LYS A 30 4.21 -1.45 1.52
N GLU A 31 3.28 -2.25 0.98
CA GLU A 31 3.54 -3.06 -0.23
C GLU A 31 3.94 -2.19 -1.45
N ILE A 32 3.37 -0.98 -1.58
CA ILE A 32 3.73 -0.07 -2.66
C ILE A 32 5.15 0.49 -2.49
N ILE A 33 5.58 0.75 -1.26
CA ILE A 33 6.96 1.18 -0.96
C ILE A 33 7.93 0.04 -1.27
N ASP A 34 7.64 -1.17 -0.80
CA ASP A 34 8.49 -2.35 -1.01
C ASP A 34 8.63 -2.73 -2.49
N ALA A 35 7.63 -2.43 -3.31
CA ALA A 35 7.67 -2.68 -4.75
C ALA A 35 8.65 -1.76 -5.52
N ASP A 36 9.10 -0.66 -4.92
CA ASP A 36 10.09 0.29 -5.46
C ASP A 36 9.80 0.76 -6.92
N GLY A 37 8.52 1.00 -7.22
CA GLY A 37 8.03 1.30 -8.57
C GLY A 37 7.79 2.79 -8.86
N ARG A 38 8.58 3.71 -8.30
CA ARG A 38 8.30 5.15 -8.36
C ARG A 38 8.54 5.73 -9.77
N ILE A 39 7.48 6.06 -10.48
CA ILE A 39 7.54 6.63 -11.85
C ILE A 39 7.82 8.14 -11.85
N TYR A 40 7.34 8.87 -10.84
CA TYR A 40 7.50 10.32 -10.73
C TYR A 40 7.56 10.76 -9.26
N CYS A 41 8.41 11.75 -8.96
CA CYS A 41 8.49 12.43 -7.69
C CYS A 41 8.68 13.93 -7.92
N GLY A 42 7.76 14.75 -7.41
CA GLY A 42 7.88 16.21 -7.50
C GLY A 42 8.49 16.86 -6.25
N ASP A 43 8.59 16.11 -5.15
CA ASP A 43 9.07 16.58 -3.85
C ASP A 43 9.60 15.37 -3.06
N GLU A 44 10.93 15.21 -3.03
CA GLU A 44 11.59 14.07 -2.41
C GLU A 44 11.37 14.07 -0.89
N TYR A 45 11.40 15.23 -0.24
CA TYR A 45 11.18 15.32 1.21
C TYR A 45 9.81 14.81 1.64
N LYS A 46 8.75 15.14 0.87
CA LYS A 46 7.41 14.61 1.15
C LYS A 46 7.28 13.13 0.86
N ALA A 47 8.03 12.61 -0.12
CA ALA A 47 8.04 11.19 -0.41
C ALA A 47 8.73 10.41 0.71
N ASP A 48 9.90 10.88 1.17
CA ASP A 48 10.65 10.29 2.28
C ASP A 48 9.84 10.36 3.59
N GLU A 49 9.18 11.48 3.86
CA GLU A 49 8.27 11.62 5.02
C GLU A 49 7.13 10.60 4.96
N PHE A 50 6.52 10.42 3.79
CA PHE A 50 5.47 9.42 3.59
C PHE A 50 5.99 8.00 3.83
N GLU A 51 7.18 7.67 3.35
CA GLU A 51 7.78 6.34 3.53
C GLU A 51 8.10 6.07 4.99
N MET A 52 8.79 6.99 5.67
CA MET A 52 9.12 6.88 7.09
C MET A 52 7.87 6.70 7.95
N LEU A 53 6.83 7.52 7.73
CA LEU A 53 5.58 7.42 8.47
C LEU A 53 4.85 6.10 8.20
N THR A 54 4.86 5.62 6.95
CA THR A 54 4.22 4.35 6.59
C THR A 54 4.93 3.18 7.27
N ILE A 55 6.26 3.14 7.22
CA ILE A 55 7.06 2.08 7.85
C ILE A 55 6.84 2.08 9.37
N SER A 56 6.88 3.25 10.01
CA SER A 56 6.62 3.38 11.46
C SER A 56 5.21 2.90 11.84
N LYS A 57 4.19 3.29 11.08
CA LYS A 57 2.80 2.82 11.30
C LYS A 57 2.69 1.31 11.08
N TYR A 58 3.38 0.75 10.09
CA TYR A 58 3.34 -0.68 9.80
C TYR A 58 3.99 -1.50 10.91
N GLN A 59 5.13 -1.07 11.43
CA GLN A 59 5.79 -1.70 12.58
C GLN A 59 4.85 -1.78 13.78
N ARG A 60 4.25 -0.65 14.16
CA ARG A 60 3.27 -0.59 15.26
C ARG A 60 2.05 -1.50 14.99
N LEU A 61 1.54 -1.50 13.76
CA LEU A 61 0.41 -2.34 13.38
C LEU A 61 0.72 -3.84 13.55
N ASN A 62 1.94 -4.26 13.21
CA ASN A 62 2.39 -5.63 13.38
C ASN A 62 2.54 -6.00 14.86
N GLU A 63 3.05 -5.08 15.70
CA GLU A 63 3.11 -5.28 17.15
C GLU A 63 1.71 -5.49 17.74
N GLU A 64 0.76 -4.63 17.38
CA GLU A 64 -0.63 -4.69 17.85
C GLU A 64 -1.37 -5.96 17.39
N ARG A 65 -1.02 -6.50 16.21
CA ARG A 65 -1.65 -7.69 15.63
C ARG A 65 -0.91 -8.99 15.90
N LYS A 66 0.26 -8.94 16.54
CA LYS A 66 1.15 -10.09 16.70
C LYS A 66 0.43 -11.30 17.29
N SER A 67 -0.28 -11.12 18.41
CA SER A 67 -1.02 -12.21 19.06
C SER A 67 -2.13 -12.78 18.18
N ILE A 68 -2.88 -11.92 17.49
CA ILE A 68 -3.96 -12.34 16.57
C ILE A 68 -3.38 -13.20 15.45
N ILE A 69 -2.22 -12.82 14.90
CA ILE A 69 -1.57 -13.57 13.83
C ILE A 69 -1.05 -14.92 14.36
N GLU A 70 -0.39 -14.92 15.52
CA GLU A 70 0.11 -16.15 16.15
C GLU A 70 -1.03 -17.14 16.44
N ASP A 71 -2.14 -16.67 17.01
CA ASP A 71 -3.32 -17.50 17.29
C ASP A 71 -3.95 -18.07 16.01
N ALA A 72 -4.08 -17.26 14.98
CA ALA A 72 -4.65 -17.69 13.71
C ALA A 72 -3.72 -18.62 12.92
N LEU A 73 -2.40 -18.53 13.07
CA LEU A 73 -1.44 -19.52 12.56
C LEU A 73 -1.54 -20.85 13.32
N ALA A 74 -1.62 -20.80 14.66
CA ALA A 74 -1.70 -21.99 15.51
C ALA A 74 -3.00 -22.79 15.31
N THR A 75 -4.10 -22.11 14.98
CA THR A 75 -5.42 -22.71 14.74
C THR A 75 -5.67 -23.09 13.27
N GLY A 76 -4.70 -22.84 12.38
CA GLY A 76 -4.85 -23.10 10.94
C GLY A 76 -5.86 -22.16 10.25
N GLY A 77 -6.18 -21.01 10.85
CA GLY A 77 -7.10 -20.02 10.29
C GLY A 77 -6.55 -19.30 9.05
N PHE A 78 -5.23 -19.30 8.86
CA PHE A 78 -4.59 -18.86 7.63
C PHE A 78 -4.22 -20.06 6.77
N TYR A 79 -5.13 -20.47 5.88
CA TYR A 79 -4.77 -21.34 4.76
C TYR A 79 -4.12 -20.47 3.68
N ASN A 80 -2.81 -20.65 3.47
CA ASN A 80 -1.96 -20.01 2.46
C ASN A 80 -1.55 -18.55 2.73
N LEU A 81 -0.66 -18.35 3.72
CA LEU A 81 0.35 -17.30 3.66
C LEU A 81 1.68 -17.92 3.22
#